data_AF-A0A0G0P9A2-F1
#
_entry.id   AF-A0A0G0P9A2-F1
#
_cell.length_a   1.000
_cell.length_b   1.000
_cell.length_c   1.000
_cell.angle_alpha   90.00
_cell.angle_beta   90.00
_cell.angle_gamma   90.00
#
_symmetry.space_group_name_H-M   'P 1'
#
loop_
_entity.id
_entity.type
_entity.pdbx_description
1 polymer ?
#
loop_
_entity_poly.entity_id
_entity_poly.type
_entity_poly.pdbx_seq_one_letter_code
_entity_poly.pdbx_strand_id
1 'polypeptide(L)' 'MELTMLAKALAIGLGAFGPGIGIGLIGAKAMESIGRNPESTGKIFVPMLLTCAFAEAIAHL' A
#
# COMPACT_ATOMS: atom_id res chain seq x y z
N MET A 1 -13.24 10.35 27.19
CA MET A 1 -13.08 8.93 26.83
C MET A 1 -13.72 8.66 25.47
N GLU A 2 -15.02 8.92 25.31
CA GLU A 2 -15.74 8.78 24.02
C GLU A 2 -15.13 9.60 22.85
N LEU A 3 -14.93 10.91 23.03
CA LEU A 3 -14.39 11.77 21.98
C LEU A 3 -12.96 11.37 21.56
N THR A 4 -12.19 10.82 22.51
CA THR A 4 -10.82 10.36 22.29
C THR A 4 -10.79 9.09 21.43
N MET A 5 -11.77 8.21 21.58
CA MET A 5 -11.92 7.00 20.75
C MET A 5 -12.34 7.37 19.33
N LEU A 6 -13.30 8.30 19.18
CA LEU A 6 -13.73 8.80 17.87
C LEU A 6 -12.59 9.48 17.11
N ALA A 7 -11.81 10.34 17.79
CA ALA A 7 -10.66 11.00 17.19
C ALA A 7 -9.59 10.01 16.69
N LYS A 8 -9.31 8.95 17.47
CA LYS A 8 -8.38 7.88 17.06
C LYS A 8 -8.89 7.11 15.84
N ALA A 9 -10.17 6.74 15.83
CA ALA A 9 -10.77 6.02 14.70
C ALA A 9 -10.69 6.84 13.41
N LEU A 10 -10.95 8.15 13.48
CA LEU A 10 -10.85 9.05 12.33
C LEU A 10 -9.39 9.24 11.88
N ALA A 11 -8.45 9.41 12.81
CA ALA A 11 -7.03 9.55 12.48
C ALA A 11 -6.49 8.30 11.76
N ILE A 12 -6.82 7.10 12.26
CA ILE A 12 -6.41 5.84 11.63
C ILE A 12 -7.10 5.65 10.28
N GLY A 13 -8.42 5.86 10.22
CA GLY A 13 -9.21 5.68 9.00
C GLY A 13 -8.77 6.61 7.88
N LEU A 14 -8.49 7.87 8.19
CA LEU A 14 -7.99 8.85 7.22
C LEU A 14 -6.51 8.62 6.87
N GLY A 15 -5.69 8.21 7.85
CA GLY A 15 -4.29 7.87 7.63
C GLY A 15 -4.08 6.68 6.69
N ALA A 16 -5.01 5.73 6.68
CA ALA A 16 -4.96 4.54 5.82
C ALA A 16 -5.23 4.82 4.32
N PHE A 17 -5.81 5.97 3.96
CA PHE A 17 -6.17 6.25 2.56
C PHE A 17 -4.95 6.37 1.64
N GLY A 18 -3.91 7.10 2.06
CA GLY A 18 -2.70 7.29 1.25
C GLY A 18 -1.99 5.96 0.93
N PRO A 19 -1.65 5.16 1.95
CA PRO A 19 -1.09 3.81 1.79
C PRO A 19 -1.99 2.90 0.95
N GLY A 20 -3.31 2.89 1.20
CA GLY A 20 -4.26 2.06 0.45
C GLY A 20 -4.26 2.37 -1.05
N ILE A 21 -4.25 3.65 -1.41
CA ILE A 21 -4.16 4.08 -2.82
C ILE A 21 -2.79 3.73 -3.40
N GLY A 22 -1.71 4.00 -2.66
CA GLY A 22 -0.34 3.71 -3.10
C GLY A 22 -0.12 2.23 -3.40
N ILE A 23 -0.50 1.36 -2.46
CA ILE A 23 -0.40 -0.10 -2.61
C ILE A 23 -1.26 -0.59 -3.79
N GLY A 24 -2.48 -0.07 -3.93
CA GLY A 24 -3.35 -0.40 -5.06
C GLY A 24 -2.72 -0.07 -6.42
N LEU A 25 -2.10 1.11 -6.53
CA LEU A 25 -1.38 1.54 -7.74
C LEU A 25 -0.15 0.68 -8.04
N ILE A 26 0.65 0.37 -7.01
CA ILE A 26 1.82 -0.49 -7.12
C ILE A 26 1.41 -1.88 -7.65
N GLY A 27 0.39 -2.48 -7.05
CA GLY A 27 -0.15 -3.77 -7.47
C GLY A 27 -0.68 -3.74 -8.90
N ALA A 28 -1.45 -2.72 -9.27
CA ALA A 28 -1.97 -2.56 -10.63
C ALA A 28 -0.84 -2.49 -11.67
N LYS A 29 0.21 -1.71 -11.39
CA LYS A 29 1.37 -1.57 -12.30
C LYS A 29 2.21 -2.84 -12.37
N ALA A 30 2.36 -3.55 -11.25
CA ALA A 30 3.02 -4.85 -11.24
C ALA A 30 2.27 -5.86 -12.12
N MET A 31 0.94 -5.96 -11.99
CA MET A 31 0.12 -6.85 -12.80
C MET A 31 0.13 -6.47 -14.28
N GLU A 32 0.09 -5.17 -14.60
CA GLU A 32 0.21 -4.68 -15.98
C GLU A 32 1.53 -5.11 -16.62
N SER A 33 2.64 -4.99 -15.87
CA SER A 33 3.97 -5.40 -16.35
C SER A 33 4.11 -6.91 -16.49
N ILE A 34 3.58 -7.70 -15.53
CA ILE A 34 3.58 -9.17 -15.61
C ILE A 34 2.72 -9.65 -16.78
N GLY A 35 1.55 -9.03 -17.00
CA GLY A 35 0.67 -9.36 -18.11
C GLY A 35 1.30 -9.10 -19.48
N ARG A 36 2.15 -8.07 -19.60
CA ARG A 36 2.93 -7.80 -20.83
C ARG A 36 4.14 -8.72 -20.97
N ASN A 37 4.81 -9.05 -19.87
CA ASN A 37 6.01 -9.87 -19.86
C ASN A 37 5.95 -10.89 -18.71
N PRO A 38 5.39 -12.09 -18.92
CA PRO A 38 5.20 -13.10 -17.87
C PRO A 38 6.51 -13.50 -17.16
N GLU A 39 7.62 -13.48 -17.90
CA GLU A 39 8.97 -13.79 -17.42
C GLU A 39 9.50 -12.77 -16.38
N SER A 40 8.89 -11.60 -16.29
CA SER A 40 9.31 -10.53 -15.38
C SER A 40 8.80 -10.71 -13.95
N THR A 41 7.92 -11.67 -13.69
CA THR A 41 7.28 -11.93 -12.38
C THR A 41 8.29 -11.95 -11.22
N GLY A 42 9.37 -12.74 -11.35
CA GLY A 42 10.39 -12.84 -10.30
C GLY A 42 11.19 -11.55 -10.08
N LYS A 43 11.36 -10.74 -11.14
CA LYS A 43 12.08 -9.46 -11.07
C LYS A 43 11.23 -8.35 -10.45
N ILE A 44 9.91 -8.44 -10.56
CA ILE A 44 8.96 -7.44 -10.08
C ILE A 44 8.56 -7.69 -8.62
N PHE A 45 8.52 -8.95 -8.18
CA PHE A 45 8.00 -9.31 -6.87
C PHE A 45 8.72 -8.61 -5.70
N VAL A 46 10.06 -8.63 -5.69
CA VAL A 46 10.84 -8.03 -4.59
C VAL A 46 10.70 -6.50 -4.56
N PRO A 47 10.88 -5.76 -5.67
CA PRO A 47 10.64 -4.31 -5.68
C PRO A 47 9.20 -3.94 -5.30
N MET A 48 8.20 -4.69 -5.80
CA MET A 48 6.79 -4.47 -5.46
C MET A 48 6.57 -4.60 -3.95
N LEU A 49 7.03 -5.70 -3.35
CA LEU A 49 6.87 -5.95 -1.92
C LEU A 49 7.60 -4.89 -1.07
N LEU A 50 8.81 -4.48 -1.46
CA LEU A 50 9.56 -3.44 -0.77
C LEU A 50 8.82 -2.09 -0.80
N THR A 51 8.23 -1.75 -1.95
CA THR A 51 7.47 -0.50 -2.11
C THR A 51 6.17 -0.54 -1.30
N CYS A 52 5.47 -1.68 -1.27
CA CYS A 52 4.31 -1.88 -0.40
C CYS A 52 4.69 -1.77 1.08
N ALA A 53 5.81 -2.35 1.50
CA ALA A 53 6.29 -2.27 2.87
C ALA A 53 6.61 -0.82 3.29
N PHE A 54 7.22 -0.02 2.40
CA PHE A 54 7.42 1.41 2.66
C PHE A 54 6.10 2.19 2.73
N ALA A 55 5.12 1.86 1.87
CA ALA A 55 3.80 2.49 1.93
C ALA A 55 3.08 2.19 3.25
N GLU A 56 3.15 0.95 3.76
CA GLU A 56 2.60 0.58 5.08
C GLU A 56 3.38 1.17 6.26
N ALA A 57 4.69 1.35 6.13
CA ALA A 57 5.50 1.95 7.20
C ALA A 57 5.10 3.40 7.48
N ILE A 58 4.68 4.15 6.45
CA ILE A 58 4.15 5.51 6.58
C ILE A 58 2.76 5.51 7.24
N ALA A 59 1.97 4.46 7.03
CA ALA A 59 0.62 4.31 7.60
C ALA A 59 0.61 4.09 9.12
N HIS A 60 1.65 3.41 9.64
CA HIS A 60 1.76 2.99 11.03
C HIS A 60 2.48 4.00 11.94
N LEU A 61 3.04 5.08 11.37
CA LEU A 61 3.67 6.19 12.09
C LEU A 61 2.64 7.25 12.49
#